data_AF-A0A3M6VJU9-F1
#
_entry.id   AF-A0A3M6VJU9-F1
#
_cell.length_a   1.000
_cell.length_b   1.000
_cell.length_c   1.000
_cell.angle_alpha   90.00
_cell.angle_beta   90.00
_cell.angle_gamma   90.00
#
_symmetry.space_group_name_H-M   'P 1'
#
loop_
_entity.id
_entity.type
_entity.pdbx_description
1 polymer ?
#
loop_
_entity_poly.entity_id
_entity_poly.type
_entity_poly.pdbx_seq_one_letter_code
_entity_poly.pdbx_strand_id
1 'polypeptide(L)'
;MKQESVDSLDAYMASLALPSSDQSMSMAQARAEYNTNRSAVCNGVFVVVKNRRYRHLQQLLEEDISEDHFFSDAMMQQRSPALFHFYLGQYLGLDRRAKSSSLDETKQTLSSFLMDTCQRSEMEARRMAEQKTWGHFIAADEKREEIRLQHLYEDDNIEKEKEEEEEEEEEGAAVFTTDERRKQLIQIMSTRFLDGEDGEYVNYAEIDADETLDDLVEMQRDAEDRYFADGRDTVY
;
A
#
# COMPACT_ATOMS: atom_id res chain seq x y z
N MET A 1 -28.23 61.19 -49.82
CA MET A 1 -28.01 60.29 -48.68
C MET A 1 -27.84 58.88 -49.21
N LYS A 2 -26.68 58.25 -49.01
CA LYS A 2 -26.51 56.81 -49.21
C LYS A 2 -26.15 56.25 -47.85
N GLN A 3 -27.09 55.54 -47.23
CA GLN A 3 -26.82 54.77 -46.01
C GLN A 3 -25.92 53.62 -46.42
N GLU A 4 -24.65 53.67 -46.02
CA GLU A 4 -23.78 52.50 -46.05
C GLU A 4 -24.36 51.50 -45.05
N SER A 5 -24.96 50.44 -45.57
CA SER A 5 -25.38 49.29 -44.79
C SER A 5 -24.12 48.58 -44.32
N VAL A 6 -23.67 48.93 -43.12
CA VAL A 6 -22.62 48.16 -42.43
C VAL A 6 -23.12 46.73 -42.33
N ASP A 7 -22.42 45.82 -42.98
CA ASP A 7 -22.85 44.43 -43.09
C ASP A 7 -22.94 43.84 -41.67
N SER A 8 -24.05 43.17 -41.34
CA SER A 8 -24.30 42.68 -39.97
C SER A 8 -23.21 41.71 -39.49
N LEU A 9 -22.48 41.11 -40.45
CA LEU A 9 -21.35 40.24 -40.20
C LEU A 9 -20.11 41.01 -39.74
N ASP A 10 -19.86 42.21 -40.28
CA ASP A 10 -18.71 43.05 -39.89
C ASP A 10 -18.86 43.57 -38.45
N ALA A 11 -20.09 43.93 -38.05
CA ALA A 11 -20.39 44.30 -36.66
C ALA A 11 -20.17 43.13 -35.68
N TYR A 12 -20.53 41.91 -36.10
CA TYR A 12 -20.30 40.70 -35.32
C TYR A 12 -18.81 40.34 -35.24
N MET A 13 -18.08 40.43 -36.35
CA MET A 13 -16.63 40.18 -36.40
C MET A 13 -15.85 41.20 -35.57
N ALA A 14 -16.28 42.46 -35.53
CA ALA A 14 -15.69 43.48 -34.66
C ALA A 14 -15.93 43.19 -33.17
N SER A 15 -17.07 42.57 -32.82
CA SER A 15 -17.36 42.17 -31.43
C SER A 15 -16.53 40.98 -30.94
N LEU A 16 -15.97 40.20 -31.86
CA LEU A 16 -15.07 39.08 -31.58
C LEU A 16 -13.59 39.47 -31.52
N ALA A 17 -13.26 40.76 -31.62
CA ALA A 17 -11.90 41.23 -31.47
C ALA A 17 -11.36 40.83 -30.09
N LEU A 18 -10.42 39.88 -30.08
CA LEU A 18 -9.72 39.43 -28.90
C LEU A 18 -9.01 40.62 -28.24
N PRO A 19 -8.94 40.68 -26.90
CA PRO A 19 -8.20 41.73 -26.21
C PRO A 19 -6.77 41.77 -26.75
N SER A 20 -6.31 42.96 -27.15
CA SER A 20 -4.94 43.22 -27.62
C SER A 20 -3.96 42.71 -26.55
N SER A 21 -3.39 41.52 -26.79
CA SER A 21 -2.57 40.83 -25.80
C SER A 21 -1.14 41.33 -25.89
N ASP A 22 -0.77 42.27 -25.02
CA ASP A 22 0.64 42.49 -24.66
C ASP A 22 1.17 41.42 -23.67
N GLN A 23 0.39 40.36 -23.43
CA GLN A 23 0.81 39.15 -22.73
C GLN A 23 0.31 37.92 -23.51
N SER A 24 0.79 37.69 -24.73
CA SER A 24 0.50 36.46 -25.46
C SER A 24 1.38 35.32 -24.93
N MET A 25 1.03 34.74 -23.79
CA MET A 25 1.46 33.36 -23.50
C MET A 25 0.93 32.48 -24.64
N SER A 26 1.80 31.72 -25.29
CA SER A 26 1.39 30.79 -26.35
C SER A 26 0.26 29.89 -25.83
N MET A 27 -0.77 29.60 -26.63
CA MET A 27 -1.85 28.69 -26.23
C MET A 27 -1.32 27.30 -25.82
N ALA A 28 -0.14 26.90 -26.31
CA ALA A 28 0.55 25.70 -25.86
C ALA A 28 1.14 25.85 -24.44
N GLN A 29 1.66 27.04 -24.12
CA GLN A 29 2.22 27.40 -22.82
C GLN A 29 1.12 27.53 -21.76
N ALA A 30 -0.01 28.19 -22.08
CA ALA A 30 -1.15 28.28 -21.18
C ALA A 30 -1.77 26.90 -20.84
N ARG A 31 -1.79 25.98 -21.81
CA ARG A 31 -2.21 24.59 -21.59
C ARG A 31 -1.23 23.82 -20.72
N ALA A 32 0.07 24.04 -20.91
CA ALA A 32 1.10 23.42 -20.07
C ALA A 32 0.99 23.90 -18.62
N GLU A 33 0.86 25.20 -18.40
CA GLU A 33 0.72 25.81 -17.07
C GLU A 33 -0.56 25.36 -16.33
N TYR A 34 -1.68 25.25 -17.05
CA TYR A 34 -2.91 24.71 -16.45
C TYR A 34 -2.75 23.25 -16.01
N ASN A 35 -2.07 22.43 -16.81
CA ASN A 35 -1.80 21.03 -16.48
C ASN A 35 -0.81 20.87 -15.33
N THR A 36 0.24 21.69 -15.25
CA THR A 36 1.19 21.67 -14.12
C THR A 36 0.53 22.12 -12.83
N ASN A 37 -0.30 23.17 -12.87
CA ASN A 37 -1.04 23.63 -11.69
C ASN A 37 -2.07 22.61 -11.22
N ARG A 38 -2.80 21.98 -12.15
CA ARG A 38 -3.72 20.90 -11.80
C ARG A 38 -3.00 19.69 -11.21
N SER A 39 -1.82 19.35 -11.74
CA SER A 39 -0.96 18.28 -11.23
C SER A 39 -0.43 18.60 -9.82
N ALA A 40 0.04 19.82 -9.60
CA ALA A 40 0.50 20.27 -8.29
C ALA A 40 -0.62 20.25 -7.24
N VAL A 41 -1.83 20.70 -7.61
CA VAL A 41 -3.00 20.66 -6.73
C VAL A 41 -3.42 19.22 -6.44
N CYS A 42 -3.47 18.33 -7.45
CA CYS A 42 -3.85 16.93 -7.18
C CYS A 42 -2.79 16.20 -6.36
N ASN A 43 -1.50 16.51 -6.56
CA ASN A 43 -0.42 15.97 -5.75
C ASN A 43 -0.49 16.48 -4.31
N GLY A 44 -0.83 17.75 -4.10
CA GLY A 44 -1.04 18.31 -2.76
C GLY A 44 -2.19 17.62 -2.02
N VAL A 45 -3.34 17.42 -2.69
CA VAL A 45 -4.47 16.69 -2.11
C VAL A 45 -4.10 15.23 -1.80
N PHE A 46 -3.37 14.57 -2.70
CA PHE A 46 -2.91 13.20 -2.50
C PHE A 46 -1.95 13.06 -1.32
N VAL A 47 -1.02 14.00 -1.14
CA VAL A 47 -0.10 14.03 0.01
C VAL A 47 -0.87 14.21 1.32
N VAL A 48 -1.82 15.14 1.36
CA VAL A 48 -2.66 15.35 2.56
C VAL A 48 -3.46 14.09 2.90
N VAL A 49 -4.09 13.45 1.90
CA VAL A 49 -4.81 12.18 2.10
C VAL A 49 -3.90 11.08 2.62
N LYS A 50 -2.73 10.89 2.01
CA LYS A 50 -1.76 9.88 2.48
C LYS A 50 -1.25 10.17 3.89
N ASN A 51 -1.03 11.43 4.23
CA ASN A 51 -0.61 11.84 5.56
C ASN A 51 -1.72 11.56 6.60
N ARG A 52 -2.98 11.88 6.32
CA ARG A 52 -4.12 11.57 7.19
C ARG A 52 -4.26 10.06 7.42
N ARG A 53 -4.24 9.28 6.33
CA ARG A 53 -4.24 7.82 6.41
C ARG A 53 -3.04 7.29 7.20
N TYR A 54 -1.86 7.85 7.02
CA TYR A 54 -0.68 7.45 7.78
C TYR A 54 -0.82 7.72 9.28
N ARG A 55 -1.39 8.87 9.66
CA ARG A 55 -1.65 9.19 11.06
C ARG A 55 -2.69 8.26 11.68
N HIS A 56 -3.76 7.94 10.94
CA HIS A 56 -4.72 6.92 11.37
C HIS A 56 -4.10 5.52 11.47
N LEU A 57 -3.24 5.14 10.52
CA LEU A 57 -2.52 3.88 10.55
C LEU A 57 -1.63 3.77 11.80
N GLN A 58 -0.93 4.85 12.18
CA GLN A 58 -0.14 4.88 13.41
C GLN A 58 -1.00 4.67 14.65
N GLN A 59 -2.17 5.32 14.72
CA GLN A 59 -3.11 5.11 15.82
C GLN A 59 -3.53 3.65 15.93
N LEU A 60 -3.83 3.00 14.80
CA LEU A 60 -4.13 1.57 14.78
C LEU A 60 -2.93 0.78 15.31
N LEU A 61 -1.71 0.99 14.81
CA LEU A 61 -0.54 0.26 15.28
C LEU A 61 -0.21 0.44 16.78
N GLU A 62 -0.64 1.53 17.41
CA GLU A 62 -0.45 1.79 18.84
C GLU A 62 -1.55 1.19 19.71
N GLU A 63 -2.73 0.89 19.14
CA GLU A 63 -3.92 0.44 19.86
C GLU A 63 -3.89 -1.08 20.17
N ASP A 64 -2.84 -1.54 20.84
CA ASP A 64 -2.59 -2.96 21.19
C ASP A 64 -3.42 -3.47 22.40
N ILE A 65 -4.56 -2.85 22.70
CA ILE A 65 -5.27 -3.04 23.99
C ILE A 65 -6.38 -4.10 23.90
N SER A 66 -6.81 -4.49 22.71
CA SER A 66 -7.96 -5.38 22.50
C SER A 66 -7.62 -6.61 21.66
N GLU A 67 -8.28 -7.73 21.97
CA GLU A 67 -8.16 -8.99 21.20
C GLU A 67 -8.62 -8.83 19.74
N ASP A 68 -9.53 -7.88 19.50
CA ASP A 68 -10.09 -7.55 18.18
C ASP A 68 -9.38 -6.35 17.52
N HIS A 69 -8.10 -6.15 17.84
CA HIS A 69 -7.28 -5.10 17.23
C HIS A 69 -7.18 -5.28 15.70
N PHE A 70 -7.05 -4.18 14.95
CA PHE A 70 -7.07 -4.14 13.48
C PHE A 70 -5.97 -4.99 12.80
N PHE A 71 -4.79 -5.05 13.42
CA PHE A 71 -3.65 -5.90 13.03
C PHE A 71 -3.53 -7.18 13.86
N SER A 72 -4.61 -7.62 14.54
CA SER A 72 -4.63 -8.94 15.16
C SER A 72 -4.59 -10.05 14.11
N ASP A 73 -4.06 -11.22 14.47
CA ASP A 73 -3.98 -12.38 13.55
C ASP A 73 -5.37 -12.74 13.00
N ALA A 74 -6.42 -12.65 13.82
CA ALA A 74 -7.80 -12.93 13.41
C ALA A 74 -8.32 -11.90 12.38
N MET A 75 -8.11 -10.60 12.62
CA MET A 75 -8.56 -9.55 11.68
C MET A 75 -7.76 -9.55 10.38
N MET A 76 -6.44 -9.72 10.44
CA MET A 76 -5.61 -9.83 9.23
C MET A 76 -6.02 -11.03 8.37
N GLN A 77 -6.35 -12.17 9.02
CA GLN A 77 -6.85 -13.36 8.34
C GLN A 77 -8.21 -13.10 7.67
N GLN A 78 -9.14 -12.43 8.35
CA GLN A 78 -10.47 -12.13 7.80
C GLN A 78 -10.38 -11.18 6.61
N ARG A 79 -9.54 -10.14 6.72
CA ARG A 79 -9.38 -9.10 5.69
C ARG A 79 -8.65 -9.58 4.46
N SER A 80 -7.58 -10.36 4.64
CA SER A 80 -6.73 -10.85 3.55
C SER A 80 -6.31 -12.30 3.78
N PRO A 81 -7.22 -13.27 3.62
CA PRO A 81 -6.94 -14.68 3.87
C PRO A 81 -5.76 -15.23 3.05
N ALA A 82 -5.53 -14.75 1.81
CA ALA A 82 -4.39 -15.19 1.00
C ALA A 82 -3.04 -14.72 1.56
N LEU A 83 -2.91 -13.42 1.85
CA LEU A 83 -1.70 -12.84 2.43
C LEU A 83 -1.42 -13.45 3.81
N PHE A 84 -2.45 -13.56 4.65
CA PHE A 84 -2.31 -14.18 5.96
C PHE A 84 -1.82 -15.62 5.85
N HIS A 85 -2.40 -16.42 4.95
CA HIS A 85 -1.97 -17.80 4.78
C HIS A 85 -0.49 -17.90 4.40
N PHE A 86 -0.06 -17.06 3.45
CA PHE A 86 1.31 -17.03 2.95
C PHE A 86 2.34 -16.61 4.00
N TYR A 87 2.08 -15.51 4.73
CA TYR A 87 3.05 -14.98 5.70
C TYR A 87 3.00 -15.71 7.05
N LEU A 88 1.82 -16.12 7.52
CA LEU A 88 1.63 -16.68 8.87
C LEU A 88 0.96 -18.05 8.89
N GLY A 89 -0.09 -18.26 8.09
CA GLY A 89 -0.96 -19.43 8.21
C GLY A 89 -0.26 -20.77 7.96
N GLN A 90 0.71 -20.82 7.05
CA GLN A 90 1.52 -22.01 6.81
C GLN A 90 2.38 -22.40 8.03
N TYR A 91 2.89 -21.40 8.75
CA TYR A 91 3.83 -21.57 9.87
C TYR A 91 3.11 -21.79 11.21
N LEU A 92 1.98 -21.10 11.45
CA LEU A 92 1.15 -21.30 12.64
C LEU A 92 0.60 -22.73 12.75
N GLY A 93 0.35 -23.38 11.60
CA GLY A 93 -0.11 -24.77 11.54
C GLY A 93 0.94 -25.80 11.99
N LEU A 94 2.23 -25.44 11.98
CA LEU A 94 3.31 -26.28 12.52
C LEU A 94 3.35 -26.17 14.04
N ASP A 95 3.27 -24.95 14.56
CA ASP A 95 3.24 -24.67 16.01
C ASP A 95 1.98 -25.21 16.70
N ARG A 96 0.81 -25.03 16.09
CA ARG A 96 -0.46 -25.48 16.69
C ARG A 96 -0.52 -27.00 16.77
N ARG A 97 0.05 -27.73 15.80
CA ARG A 97 0.05 -29.20 15.80
C ARG A 97 1.00 -29.78 16.85
N ALA A 98 2.10 -29.08 17.14
CA ALA A 98 2.94 -29.37 18.28
C ALA A 98 2.20 -29.15 19.61
N LYS A 99 1.44 -28.03 19.73
CA LYS A 99 0.70 -27.64 20.95
C LYS A 99 -0.63 -28.37 21.17
N SER A 100 -1.32 -28.78 20.11
CA SER A 100 -2.64 -29.45 20.15
C SER A 100 -2.54 -30.92 20.57
N SER A 101 -1.33 -31.48 20.63
CA SER A 101 -1.11 -32.79 21.24
C SER A 101 -1.40 -32.81 22.77
N SER A 102 -1.54 -31.63 23.39
CA SER A 102 -1.63 -31.44 24.83
C SER A 102 -2.97 -30.91 25.37
N LEU A 103 -3.92 -30.48 24.53
CA LEU A 103 -5.14 -29.81 25.00
C LEU A 103 -6.42 -30.60 24.69
N ASP A 104 -7.04 -31.06 25.77
CA ASP A 104 -8.44 -31.49 25.99
C ASP A 104 -9.34 -31.69 24.76
N GLU A 105 -9.65 -32.97 24.47
CA GLU A 105 -10.73 -33.42 23.58
C GLU A 105 -12.16 -33.13 24.12
N THR A 106 -12.32 -32.14 25.00
CA THR A 106 -13.58 -31.98 25.75
C THR A 106 -14.55 -31.00 25.09
N LYS A 107 -15.61 -31.59 24.50
CA LYS A 107 -16.97 -31.03 24.34
C LYS A 107 -17.17 -29.83 23.40
N GLN A 108 -16.63 -29.86 22.19
CA GLN A 108 -17.23 -29.05 21.12
C GLN A 108 -18.58 -29.67 20.73
N THR A 109 -19.65 -28.87 20.72
CA THR A 109 -20.94 -29.33 20.21
C THR A 109 -20.85 -29.56 18.71
N LEU A 110 -21.59 -30.54 18.18
CA LEU A 110 -21.65 -30.78 16.73
C LEU A 110 -22.01 -29.50 15.95
N SER A 111 -22.87 -28.66 16.52
CA SER A 111 -23.23 -27.35 15.94
C SER A 111 -22.01 -26.45 15.81
N SER A 112 -21.18 -26.32 16.85
CA SER A 112 -19.95 -25.51 16.80
C SER A 112 -19.00 -26.04 15.74
N PHE A 113 -18.78 -27.36 15.71
CA PHE A 113 -17.91 -27.98 14.72
C PHE A 113 -18.41 -27.73 13.29
N LEU A 114 -19.71 -27.88 13.03
CA LEU A 114 -20.28 -27.60 11.71
C LEU A 114 -20.14 -26.13 11.31
N MET A 115 -20.40 -25.20 12.24
CA MET A 115 -20.19 -23.76 11.98
C MET A 115 -18.73 -23.46 11.67
N ASP A 116 -17.80 -24.00 12.44
CA ASP A 116 -16.36 -23.85 12.22
C ASP A 116 -15.92 -24.43 10.86
N THR A 117 -16.45 -25.59 10.49
CA THR A 117 -16.14 -26.19 9.17
C THR A 117 -16.68 -25.34 8.02
N CYS A 118 -17.88 -24.76 8.16
CA CYS A 118 -18.46 -23.89 7.13
C CYS A 118 -17.62 -22.62 7.00
N GLN A 119 -17.36 -21.93 8.11
CA GLN A 119 -16.53 -20.73 8.14
C GLN A 119 -15.15 -21.00 7.55
N ARG A 120 -14.52 -22.12 7.91
CA ARG A 120 -13.23 -22.52 7.36
C ARG A 120 -13.29 -22.75 5.85
N SER A 121 -14.35 -23.40 5.35
CA SER A 121 -14.54 -23.63 3.91
C SER A 121 -14.74 -22.33 3.14
N GLU A 122 -15.48 -21.36 3.70
CA GLU A 122 -15.67 -20.03 3.12
C GLU A 122 -14.35 -19.26 3.08
N MET A 123 -13.58 -19.29 4.16
CA MET A 123 -12.25 -18.69 4.22
C MET A 123 -11.27 -19.33 3.22
N GLU A 124 -11.35 -20.66 3.04
CA GLU A 124 -10.59 -21.37 2.02
C GLU A 124 -10.98 -20.94 0.60
N ALA A 125 -12.28 -20.78 0.33
CA ALA A 125 -12.75 -20.29 -0.96
C ALA A 125 -12.31 -18.85 -1.25
N ARG A 126 -12.41 -17.94 -0.25
CA ARG A 126 -11.93 -16.55 -0.37
C ARG A 126 -10.44 -16.50 -0.64
N ARG A 127 -9.64 -17.27 0.11
CA ARG A 127 -8.19 -17.37 -0.12
C ARG A 127 -7.86 -17.78 -1.55
N MET A 128 -8.53 -18.81 -2.06
CA MET A 128 -8.30 -19.31 -3.42
C MET A 128 -8.75 -18.31 -4.49
N ALA A 129 -9.77 -17.50 -4.21
CA ALA A 129 -10.21 -16.43 -5.10
C ALA A 129 -9.18 -15.28 -5.14
N GLU A 130 -8.71 -14.84 -3.98
CA GLU A 130 -7.64 -13.83 -3.88
C GLU A 130 -6.36 -14.32 -4.54
N GLN A 131 -5.87 -15.52 -4.26
CA GLN A 131 -4.64 -16.01 -4.89
C GLN A 131 -4.68 -15.99 -6.43
N LYS A 132 -5.87 -16.19 -7.04
CA LYS A 132 -6.04 -16.06 -8.49
C LYS A 132 -5.90 -14.63 -9.00
N THR A 133 -6.36 -13.63 -8.24
CA THR A 133 -6.28 -12.22 -8.66
C THR A 133 -4.88 -11.66 -8.53
N TRP A 134 -4.10 -12.15 -7.57
CA TRP A 134 -2.75 -11.64 -7.31
C TRP A 134 -1.64 -12.35 -8.10
N GLY A 135 -1.93 -13.51 -8.69
CA GLY A 135 -0.92 -14.35 -9.34
C GLY A 135 -0.22 -15.29 -8.37
N HIS A 136 0.76 -16.04 -8.86
CA HIS A 136 1.48 -17.00 -8.04
C HIS A 136 2.43 -16.25 -7.09
N PHE A 137 2.00 -16.07 -5.84
CA PHE A 137 2.88 -15.70 -4.74
C PHE A 137 3.84 -16.84 -4.46
N ILE A 138 5.13 -16.66 -4.77
CA ILE A 138 6.19 -17.57 -4.34
C ILE A 138 6.64 -17.15 -2.95
N ALA A 139 6.48 -18.03 -1.95
CA ALA A 139 6.96 -17.74 -0.59
C ALA A 139 8.46 -17.49 -0.61
N ALA A 140 8.95 -16.57 0.22
CA ALA A 140 10.39 -16.39 0.36
C ALA A 140 11.10 -17.73 0.65
N ASP A 141 10.42 -18.60 1.41
CA ASP A 141 10.86 -19.96 1.70
C ASP A 141 10.75 -20.91 0.48
N GLU A 142 9.76 -20.74 -0.40
CA GLU A 142 9.59 -21.55 -1.61
C GLU A 142 10.64 -21.20 -2.67
N LYS A 143 10.94 -19.91 -2.84
CA LYS A 143 12.06 -19.45 -3.68
C LYS A 143 13.41 -19.97 -3.15
N ARG A 144 13.57 -20.06 -1.83
CA ARG A 144 14.77 -20.64 -1.20
C ARG A 144 14.88 -22.13 -1.47
N GLU A 145 13.78 -22.87 -1.35
CA GLU A 145 13.77 -24.30 -1.66
C GLU A 145 14.00 -24.53 -3.16
N GLU A 146 13.48 -23.66 -4.04
CA GLU A 146 13.80 -23.68 -5.47
C GLU A 146 15.29 -23.48 -5.73
N ILE A 147 15.92 -22.48 -5.08
CA ILE A 147 17.37 -22.25 -5.17
C ILE A 147 18.14 -23.47 -4.63
N ARG A 148 17.73 -24.01 -3.48
CA ARG A 148 18.35 -25.20 -2.88
C ARG A 148 18.25 -26.43 -3.80
N LEU A 149 17.06 -26.68 -4.36
CA LEU A 149 16.83 -27.78 -5.28
C LEU A 149 17.61 -27.58 -6.57
N GLN A 150 17.62 -26.38 -7.12
CA GLN A 150 18.40 -26.01 -8.30
C GLN A 150 19.89 -26.32 -8.09
N HIS A 151 20.45 -25.90 -6.94
CA HIS A 151 21.83 -26.21 -6.57
C HIS A 151 22.09 -27.72 -6.46
N LEU A 152 21.16 -28.49 -5.86
CA LEU A 152 21.26 -29.95 -5.75
C LEU A 152 21.23 -30.67 -7.12
N TYR A 153 20.58 -30.05 -8.12
CA TYR A 153 20.51 -30.58 -9.49
C TYR A 153 21.61 -30.04 -10.43
N GLU A 154 22.28 -28.94 -10.08
CA GLU A 154 23.39 -28.34 -10.84
C GLU A 154 24.78 -28.91 -10.44
N ASP A 155 24.84 -29.68 -9.35
CA ASP A 155 26.05 -30.29 -8.74
C ASP A 155 26.76 -31.35 -9.61
N ASP A 156 26.19 -31.73 -10.76
CA ASP A 156 26.85 -32.66 -11.71
C ASP A 156 27.79 -31.96 -12.72
N ASN A 157 27.91 -30.61 -12.74
CA ASN A 157 28.66 -29.93 -13.82
C ASN A 157 29.50 -28.67 -13.51
N ILE A 158 29.80 -28.26 -12.26
CA ILE A 158 30.62 -27.04 -12.05
C ILE A 158 31.75 -27.25 -11.03
N GLU A 159 32.97 -26.99 -11.48
CA GLU A 159 34.21 -26.93 -10.68
C GLU A 159 34.13 -25.89 -9.56
N LYS A 160 34.75 -26.24 -8.44
CA LYS A 160 34.86 -25.52 -7.16
C LYS A 160 35.55 -24.15 -7.25
N GLU A 161 34.87 -23.14 -7.78
CA GLU A 161 35.33 -21.74 -7.71
C GLU A 161 34.28 -20.75 -7.18
N LYS A 162 33.12 -21.21 -6.70
CA LYS A 162 32.03 -20.36 -6.16
C LYS A 162 31.79 -20.42 -4.65
N GLU A 163 32.59 -21.20 -3.90
CA GLU A 163 32.37 -21.38 -2.46
C GLU A 163 32.61 -20.10 -1.62
N GLU A 164 33.37 -19.10 -2.13
CA GLU A 164 33.67 -17.87 -1.36
C GLU A 164 32.71 -16.68 -1.62
N GLU A 165 31.93 -16.67 -2.70
CA GLU A 165 30.90 -15.62 -2.94
C GLU A 165 29.51 -16.01 -2.39
N GLU A 166 29.26 -17.30 -2.11
CA GLU A 166 27.93 -17.80 -1.69
C GLU A 166 27.70 -17.74 -0.16
N GLU A 167 28.75 -17.69 0.66
CA GLU A 167 28.61 -17.53 2.12
C GLU A 167 28.04 -16.14 2.50
N GLU A 168 28.28 -15.09 1.70
CA GLU A 168 27.72 -13.75 1.95
C GLU A 168 26.22 -13.64 1.59
N GLU A 169 25.69 -14.49 0.69
CA GLU A 169 24.25 -14.54 0.37
C GLU A 169 23.46 -15.45 1.35
N GLU A 170 24.11 -16.46 1.95
CA GLU A 170 23.48 -17.34 2.95
C GLU A 170 23.17 -16.61 4.27
N GLU A 171 23.99 -15.64 4.69
CA GLU A 171 23.74 -14.83 5.89
C GLU A 171 22.49 -13.93 5.77
N GLY A 172 22.05 -13.61 4.55
CA GLY A 172 20.80 -12.88 4.30
C GLY A 172 19.53 -13.72 4.53
N ALA A 173 19.68 -15.05 4.67
CA ALA A 173 18.59 -16.01 4.75
C ALA A 173 18.29 -16.45 6.19
N ALA A 174 18.20 -15.49 7.11
CA ALA A 174 17.70 -15.71 8.45
C ALA A 174 16.36 -16.47 8.38
N VAL A 175 16.26 -17.61 9.08
CA VAL A 175 15.00 -18.31 9.31
C VAL A 175 14.08 -17.34 10.03
N PHE A 176 13.20 -16.65 9.30
CA PHE A 176 12.30 -15.68 9.91
C PHE A 176 11.44 -16.39 10.94
N THR A 177 11.53 -15.93 12.18
CA THR A 177 10.65 -16.36 13.26
C THR A 177 9.21 -16.03 12.91
N THR A 178 8.26 -16.70 13.56
CA THR A 178 6.82 -16.41 13.37
C THR A 178 6.50 -14.95 13.65
N ASP A 179 7.20 -14.32 14.60
CA ASP A 179 7.05 -12.90 14.93
C ASP A 179 7.63 -11.97 13.85
N GLU A 180 8.77 -12.32 13.23
CA GLU A 180 9.30 -11.57 12.08
C GLU A 180 8.37 -11.63 10.88
N ARG A 181 7.79 -12.80 10.60
CA ARG A 181 6.80 -12.93 9.52
C ARG A 181 5.51 -12.16 9.82
N ARG A 182 5.10 -12.09 11.09
CA ARG A 182 3.98 -11.23 11.50
C ARG A 182 4.27 -9.77 11.18
N LYS A 183 5.47 -9.28 11.49
CA LYS A 183 5.88 -7.91 11.16
C LYS A 183 5.87 -7.65 9.65
N GLN A 184 6.34 -8.62 8.84
CA GLN A 184 6.27 -8.52 7.38
C GLN A 184 4.82 -8.43 6.87
N LEU A 185 3.91 -9.25 7.41
CA LEU A 185 2.49 -9.17 7.07
C LEU A 185 1.91 -7.80 7.43
N ILE A 186 2.18 -7.30 8.63
CA ILE A 186 1.73 -5.98 9.09
C ILE A 186 2.22 -4.88 8.15
N GLN A 187 3.49 -4.94 7.72
CA GLN A 187 4.06 -3.97 6.77
C GLN A 187 3.33 -3.99 5.42
N ILE A 188 2.99 -5.16 4.89
CA ILE A 188 2.27 -5.25 3.61
C ILE A 188 0.82 -4.79 3.76
N MET A 189 0.18 -5.15 4.88
CA MET A 189 -1.17 -4.68 5.17
C MET A 189 -1.21 -3.16 5.40
N SER A 190 -0.14 -2.57 5.96
CA SER A 190 -0.04 -1.14 6.16
C SER A 190 0.15 -0.38 4.84
N THR A 191 0.93 -0.90 3.89
CA THR A 191 1.02 -0.32 2.54
C THR A 191 -0.34 -0.37 1.83
N ARG A 192 -1.03 -1.51 1.89
CA ARG A 192 -2.39 -1.65 1.32
C ARG A 192 -3.38 -0.68 1.94
N PHE A 193 -3.28 -0.48 3.26
CA PHE A 193 -4.10 0.48 3.96
C PHE A 193 -3.89 1.91 3.43
N LEU A 194 -2.64 2.33 3.26
CA LEU A 194 -2.30 3.65 2.73
C LEU A 194 -2.81 3.84 1.29
N ASP A 195 -2.70 2.78 0.47
CA ASP A 195 -3.18 2.80 -0.92
C ASP A 195 -4.72 2.72 -1.03
N GLY A 196 -5.42 2.41 0.06
CA GLY A 196 -6.88 2.44 0.13
C GLY A 196 -7.56 1.16 -0.31
N GLU A 197 -6.83 0.03 -0.30
CA GLU A 197 -7.32 -1.24 -0.85
C GLU A 197 -8.25 -2.01 0.09
N ASP A 198 -8.37 -1.59 1.35
CA ASP A 198 -9.17 -2.29 2.37
C ASP A 198 -10.53 -1.62 2.63
N GLY A 199 -11.15 -1.09 1.58
CA GLY A 199 -12.41 -0.33 1.65
C GLY A 199 -13.63 -1.13 2.11
N GLU A 200 -13.55 -2.47 2.11
CA GLU A 200 -14.58 -3.35 2.69
C GLU A 200 -14.63 -3.23 4.23
N TYR A 201 -13.52 -2.85 4.86
CA TYR A 201 -13.35 -2.86 6.31
C TYR A 201 -13.06 -1.46 6.88
N VAL A 202 -12.58 -0.54 6.04
CA VAL A 202 -12.18 0.81 6.44
C VAL A 202 -12.96 1.84 5.64
N ASN A 203 -13.60 2.78 6.34
CA ASN A 203 -14.23 3.91 5.68
C ASN A 203 -13.22 5.03 5.40
N TYR A 204 -12.48 4.89 4.29
CA TYR A 204 -11.50 5.90 3.89
C TYR A 204 -12.09 7.28 3.65
N ALA A 205 -13.38 7.40 3.28
CA ALA A 205 -13.99 8.71 3.07
C ALA A 205 -14.07 9.54 4.36
N GLU A 206 -14.24 8.88 5.51
CA GLU A 206 -14.21 9.54 6.82
C GLU A 206 -12.78 9.95 7.18
N ILE A 207 -11.82 9.04 7.02
CA ILE A 207 -10.41 9.28 7.33
C ILE A 207 -9.82 10.40 6.45
N ASP A 208 -10.11 10.37 5.16
CA ASP A 208 -9.58 11.32 4.18
C ASP A 208 -10.15 12.73 4.39
N ALA A 209 -11.33 12.85 5.00
CA ALA A 209 -11.99 14.12 5.30
C ALA A 209 -11.66 14.66 6.71
N ASP A 210 -11.06 13.85 7.58
CA ASP A 210 -10.75 14.23 8.95
C ASP A 210 -9.50 15.11 9.03
N GLU A 211 -9.71 16.40 9.23
CA GLU A 211 -8.64 17.40 9.39
C GLU A 211 -7.88 17.24 10.73
N THR A 212 -8.44 16.53 11.72
CA THR A 212 -7.74 16.34 13.01
C THR A 212 -6.56 15.38 12.89
N LEU A 213 -6.54 14.57 11.82
CA LEU A 213 -5.43 13.71 11.46
C LEU A 213 -4.30 14.46 10.74
N ASP A 214 -4.47 15.76 10.42
CA ASP A 214 -3.39 16.55 9.86
C ASP A 214 -2.32 16.82 10.93
N ASP A 215 -1.09 16.37 10.70
CA ASP A 215 0.04 16.66 11.57
C ASP A 215 0.57 18.08 11.36
N LEU A 216 -0.18 19.06 11.91
CA LEU A 216 0.16 20.48 11.79
C LEU A 216 1.55 20.80 12.38
N VAL A 217 2.00 20.03 13.38
CA VAL A 217 3.32 20.22 14.01
C VAL A 217 4.42 19.82 13.05
N GLU A 218 4.30 18.64 12.43
CA GLU A 218 5.29 18.18 11.46
C GLU A 218 5.29 19.07 10.22
N MET A 219 4.13 19.53 9.75
CA MET A 219 4.04 20.50 8.66
C MET A 219 4.77 21.83 8.97
N GLN A 220 4.71 22.30 10.22
CA GLN A 220 5.44 23.49 10.65
C GLN A 220 6.95 23.24 10.63
N ARG A 221 7.41 22.10 11.13
CA ARG A 221 8.83 21.71 11.08
C ARG A 221 9.33 21.60 9.65
N ASP A 222 8.58 20.96 8.76
CA ASP A 222 8.93 20.87 7.34
C ASP A 222 9.01 22.24 6.67
N ALA A 223 8.19 23.20 7.11
CA ALA A 223 8.25 24.58 6.63
C ALA A 223 9.47 25.33 7.16
N GLU A 224 9.81 25.14 8.44
CA GLU A 224 11.01 25.68 9.06
C GLU A 224 12.28 25.10 8.41
N ASP A 225 12.37 23.78 8.23
CA ASP A 225 13.51 23.10 7.62
C ASP A 225 13.75 23.57 6.18
N ARG A 226 12.68 23.75 5.39
CA ARG A 226 12.77 24.35 4.05
C ARG A 226 13.34 25.78 4.10
N TYR A 227 12.89 26.60 5.06
CA TYR A 227 13.40 27.95 5.23
C TYR A 227 14.90 27.98 5.58
N PHE A 228 15.38 27.06 6.44
CA PHE A 228 16.79 26.95 6.80
C PHE A 228 17.67 26.31 5.72
N ALA A 229 17.11 25.45 4.85
CA ALA A 229 17.82 24.88 3.72
C ALA A 229 18.08 25.93 2.63
N ASP A 230 17.06 26.67 2.22
CA ASP A 230 17.18 27.70 1.17
C ASP A 230 18.06 28.89 1.62
N GLY A 231 18.06 29.23 2.92
CA GLY A 231 18.90 30.28 3.48
C GLY A 231 20.39 29.93 3.60
N ARG A 232 20.80 28.66 3.43
CA ARG A 232 22.21 28.23 3.45
C ARG A 232 22.95 28.51 2.14
N ASP A 233 22.23 28.71 1.04
CA ASP A 233 22.81 29.01 -0.27
C ASP A 233 22.94 30.52 -0.55
N THR A 234 22.43 31.38 0.34
CA THR A 234 22.47 32.84 0.17
C THR A 234 23.58 33.54 0.96
N VAL A 235 24.72 32.88 1.18
CA VAL A 235 25.93 33.52 1.73
C VAL A 235 26.94 33.72 0.61
N TYR A 236 26.85 34.88 -0.06
CA TYR A 236 27.93 35.49 -0.84
C TYR A 236 28.34 36.83 -0.20
#